data_AF-A0A496UQP7-F1
#
_entry.id   AF-A0A496UQP7-F1
#
_cell.length_a   1.000
_cell.length_b   1.000
_cell.length_c   1.000
_cell.angle_alpha   90.00
_cell.angle_beta   90.00
_cell.angle_gamma   90.00
#
_symmetry.space_group_name_H-M   'P 1'
#
loop_
_entity.id
_entity.type
_entity.pdbx_description
1 polymer ?
#
loop_
_entity_poly.entity_id
_entity_poly.type
_entity_poly.pdbx_seq_one_letter_code
_entity_poly.pdbx_strand_id
1 'polypeptide(L)'
;MNFTPRRQQLLLLILLVAGAGLRLMFYLEFSDTDLSRVPLLDAETYHKWAVKLAAGDPGWHETYWMGPLYPHWLALVFLLFGVSMHAAEALQLVLTLLNLWLVHRVALRLMETS
;
A
#
# COMPACT_ATOMS: atom_id res chain seq x y z
N MET A 1 -33.20 5.01 -1.01
CA MET A 1 -32.68 5.21 0.36
C MET A 1 -31.92 6.54 0.35
N ASN A 2 -32.58 7.65 0.67
CA ASN A 2 -32.04 8.99 0.43
C ASN A 2 -31.05 9.36 1.54
N PHE A 3 -29.78 9.01 1.36
CA PHE A 3 -28.74 9.55 2.22
C PHE A 3 -28.52 11.02 1.85
N THR A 4 -28.69 11.92 2.82
CA THR A 4 -28.32 13.32 2.62
C THR A 4 -26.81 13.40 2.33
N PRO A 5 -26.35 14.26 1.39
CA PRO A 5 -24.96 14.29 0.94
C PRO A 5 -23.97 14.52 2.09
N ARG A 6 -24.37 15.28 3.12
CA ARG A 6 -23.58 15.47 4.36
C ARG A 6 -23.36 14.17 5.14
N ARG A 7 -24.35 13.27 5.19
CA ARG A 7 -24.28 12.02 5.94
C ARG A 7 -23.42 10.97 5.23
N GLN A 8 -23.42 10.95 3.90
CA GLN A 8 -22.48 10.15 3.11
C GLN A 8 -21.03 10.59 3.31
N GLN A 9 -20.77 11.90 3.24
CA GLN A 9 -19.43 12.45 3.49
C GLN A 9 -18.91 12.12 4.90
N LEU A 10 -19.77 12.21 5.91
CA LEU A 10 -19.44 11.81 7.28
C LEU A 10 -19.11 10.32 7.39
N LEU A 11 -19.89 9.43 6.77
CA LEU A 11 -19.61 8.00 6.77
C LEU A 11 -18.30 7.67 6.07
N LEU A 12 -18.00 8.33 4.96
CA LEU A 12 -16.72 8.16 4.26
C LEU A 12 -15.54 8.67 5.07
N LEU A 13 -15.70 9.83 5.71
CA LEU A 13 -14.67 10.36 6.59
C LEU A 13 -14.42 9.40 7.76
N ILE A 14 -15.47 8.85 8.36
CA ILE A 14 -15.36 7.85 9.43
C ILE A 14 -14.62 6.60 8.91
N LEU A 15 -14.97 6.09 7.73
CA LEU A 15 -14.29 4.93 7.14
C LEU A 15 -12.82 5.21 6.80
N LEU A 16 -12.51 6.39 6.27
CA LEU A 16 -11.14 6.83 6.00
C LEU A 16 -10.33 6.94 7.29
N VAL A 17 -10.88 7.60 8.31
CA VAL A 17 -10.22 7.79 9.61
C VAL A 17 -10.06 6.47 10.34
N ALA A 18 -11.07 5.61 10.36
CA ALA A 18 -10.99 4.29 10.97
C ALA A 18 -9.99 3.39 10.25
N GLY A 19 -10.01 3.39 8.91
CA GLY A 19 -9.07 2.62 8.10
C GLY A 19 -7.63 3.11 8.25
N ALA A 20 -7.42 4.42 8.31
CA ALA A 20 -6.11 5.03 8.59
C ALA A 20 -5.64 4.75 10.01
N GLY A 21 -6.53 4.86 11.00
CA GLY A 21 -6.25 4.58 12.41
C GLY A 21 -5.84 3.14 12.64
N LEU A 22 -6.57 2.17 12.07
CA LEU A 22 -6.21 0.76 12.14
C LEU A 22 -4.84 0.50 11.51
N ARG A 23 -4.56 1.11 10.35
CA ARG A 23 -3.26 1.01 9.68
C ARG A 23 -2.12 1.60 10.49
N LEU A 24 -2.35 2.73 11.15
CA LEU A 24 -1.37 3.37 12.01
C LEU A 24 -1.11 2.54 13.27
N MET A 25 -2.16 1.99 13.87
CA MET A 25 -2.02 1.07 15.02
C MET A 25 -1.22 -0.16 14.63
N PHE A 26 -1.54 -0.80 13.50
CA PHE A 26 -0.76 -1.90 12.95
C PHE A 26 0.68 -1.51 12.69
N TYR A 27 0.94 -0.34 12.09
CA TYR A 27 2.30 0.14 11.86
C TYR A 27 3.07 0.35 13.16
N LEU A 28 2.46 0.96 14.18
CA LEU A 28 3.11 1.19 15.47
C LEU A 28 3.41 -0.14 16.18
N GLU A 29 2.45 -1.05 16.19
CA GLU A 29 2.60 -2.38 16.81
C GLU A 29 3.60 -3.26 16.04
N PHE A 30 3.67 -3.11 14.72
CA PHE A 30 4.64 -3.80 13.88
C PHE A 30 6.04 -3.19 13.98
N SER A 31 6.15 -1.87 14.15
CA SER A 31 7.44 -1.18 14.32
C SER A 31 8.16 -1.55 15.63
N ASP A 32 7.40 -1.92 16.66
CA ASP A 32 7.93 -2.36 17.95
C ASP A 32 8.29 -3.86 17.99
N THR A 33 7.95 -4.63 16.94
CA THR A 33 8.28 -6.06 16.87
C THR A 33 9.53 -6.33 16.03
N ASP A 34 10.33 -7.33 16.42
CA ASP A 34 11.56 -7.77 15.72
C ASP A 34 11.32 -8.22 14.26
N LEU A 35 10.05 -8.47 13.89
CA LEU A 35 9.62 -8.78 12.53
C LEU A 35 9.73 -7.58 11.57
N SER A 36 9.78 -6.34 12.08
CA SER A 36 10.07 -5.16 11.26
C SER A 36 11.54 -5.09 10.80
N ARG A 37 12.44 -5.74 11.55
CA ARG A 37 13.88 -5.76 11.25
C ARG A 37 14.27 -6.90 10.33
N VAL A 38 13.53 -8.00 10.37
CA VAL A 38 13.79 -9.17 9.53
C VAL A 38 12.52 -9.47 8.74
N PRO A 39 12.45 -9.04 7.46
CA PRO A 39 11.34 -9.43 6.61
C PRO A 39 11.33 -10.96 6.51
N LEU A 40 10.18 -11.61 6.76
CA LEU A 40 10.06 -13.06 6.65
C LEU A 40 9.61 -13.47 5.24
N LEU A 41 10.17 -14.58 4.74
CA LEU A 41 9.72 -15.29 3.54
C LEU A 41 9.64 -14.40 2.29
N ASP A 42 8.42 -14.12 1.84
CA ASP A 42 8.13 -13.43 0.60
C ASP A 42 8.54 -11.97 0.68
N ALA A 43 8.41 -11.34 1.85
CA ALA A 43 8.80 -9.94 2.06
C ALA A 43 10.32 -9.76 1.88
N GLU A 44 11.13 -10.72 2.33
CA GLU A 44 12.59 -10.68 2.16
C GLU A 44 12.96 -10.84 0.69
N THR A 45 12.27 -11.75 0.02
CA THR A 45 12.45 -12.05 -1.40
C THR A 45 12.13 -10.82 -2.25
N TYR A 46 11.00 -10.16 -2.00
CA TYR A 46 10.62 -8.91 -2.67
C TYR A 46 11.58 -7.76 -2.33
N HIS A 47 12.02 -7.66 -1.08
CA HIS A 47 12.98 -6.62 -0.66
C HIS A 47 14.32 -6.78 -1.40
N LYS A 48 14.90 -7.99 -1.39
CA LYS A 48 16.15 -8.29 -2.10
C LYS A 48 16.01 -8.05 -3.60
N TRP A 49 14.87 -8.41 -4.18
CA TRP A 49 14.59 -8.13 -5.59
C TRP A 49 14.56 -6.63 -5.88
N ALA A 50 13.80 -5.88 -5.10
CA ALA A 50 13.67 -4.45 -5.28
C ALA A 50 15.01 -3.72 -5.12
N VAL A 51 15.85 -4.16 -4.18
CA VAL A 51 17.21 -3.62 -3.99
C VAL A 51 18.10 -3.89 -5.21
N LYS A 52 18.09 -5.11 -5.74
CA LYS A 52 18.84 -5.45 -6.97
C LYS A 52 18.35 -4.64 -8.17
N LEU A 53 17.04 -4.55 -8.33
CA LEU A 53 16.41 -3.83 -9.43
C LEU A 53 16.72 -2.32 -9.35
N ALA A 54 16.70 -1.73 -8.15
CA ALA A 54 17.12 -0.35 -7.92
C ALA A 54 18.62 -0.12 -8.17
N ALA A 55 19.46 -1.14 -7.97
CA ALA A 55 20.89 -1.10 -8.31
C ALA A 55 21.18 -1.30 -9.82
N GLY A 56 20.15 -1.46 -10.65
CA GLY A 56 20.29 -1.66 -12.09
C GLY A 56 20.55 -3.11 -12.51
N ASP A 57 20.51 -4.05 -11.55
CA ASP A 57 20.57 -5.48 -11.84
C ASP A 57 19.14 -6.05 -11.90
N PRO A 58 18.61 -6.42 -13.09
CA PRO A 58 17.30 -7.06 -13.19
C PRO A 58 17.22 -8.35 -12.37
N GLY A 59 18.36 -8.95 -11.99
CA GLY A 59 18.56 -9.69 -10.75
C GLY A 59 17.83 -11.02 -10.58
N TRP A 60 16.87 -11.33 -11.44
CA TRP A 60 16.05 -12.53 -11.40
C TRP A 60 16.25 -13.32 -12.69
N HIS A 61 17.13 -14.31 -12.61
CA HIS A 61 17.40 -15.27 -13.70
C HIS A 61 16.47 -16.50 -13.65
N GLU A 62 15.56 -16.56 -12.66
CA GLU A 62 14.57 -17.63 -12.54
C GLU A 62 13.19 -17.18 -13.00
N THR A 63 12.40 -18.16 -13.48
CA THR A 63 11.02 -17.98 -13.91
C THR A 63 10.23 -17.21 -12.85
N TYR A 64 9.46 -16.21 -13.24
CA TYR A 64 8.68 -15.40 -12.31
C TYR A 64 7.59 -16.24 -11.61
N TRP A 65 7.93 -16.84 -10.47
CA TRP A 65 6.97 -17.53 -9.60
C TRP A 65 6.08 -16.54 -8.83
N MET A 66 6.57 -15.31 -8.64
CA MET A 66 5.88 -14.21 -7.96
C MET A 66 5.59 -13.07 -8.93
N GLY A 67 4.45 -12.40 -8.75
CA GLY A 67 4.01 -11.31 -9.63
C GLY A 67 5.04 -10.16 -9.67
N PRO A 68 5.57 -9.78 -10.85
CA PRO A 68 6.70 -8.84 -10.93
C PRO A 68 6.30 -7.40 -10.58
N LEU A 69 5.00 -7.07 -10.57
CA LEU A 69 4.53 -5.69 -10.37
C LEU A 69 4.94 -5.10 -9.01
N TYR A 70 4.85 -5.90 -7.94
CA TYR A 70 5.17 -5.46 -6.59
C TYR A 70 6.66 -5.11 -6.40
N PRO A 71 7.63 -5.95 -6.83
CA PRO A 71 9.05 -5.60 -6.71
C PRO A 71 9.47 -4.42 -7.59
N HIS A 72 8.85 -4.21 -8.76
CA HIS A 72 9.11 -3.02 -9.58
C HIS A 72 8.61 -1.75 -8.90
N TRP A 73 7.41 -1.81 -8.33
CA TRP A 73 6.90 -0.72 -7.50
C TRP A 73 7.83 -0.42 -6.33
N LEU A 74 8.23 -1.45 -5.57
CA LEU A 74 9.11 -1.30 -4.42
C LEU A 74 10.49 -0.76 -4.81
N ALA A 75 11.03 -1.18 -5.96
CA ALA A 75 12.29 -0.66 -6.50
C ALA A 75 12.21 0.84 -6.83
N LEU A 76 11.09 1.31 -7.39
CA LEU A 76 10.86 2.74 -7.61
C LEU A 76 10.84 3.52 -6.29
N VAL A 77 10.19 2.96 -5.25
CA VAL A 77 10.20 3.58 -3.91
C VAL A 77 11.61 3.64 -3.35
N PHE A 78 12.37 2.56 -3.45
CA PHE A 78 13.74 2.49 -2.95
C PHE A 78 14.69 3.41 -3.73
N LEU A 79 14.44 3.62 -5.03
CA LEU A 79 15.20 4.58 -5.84
C LEU A 79 14.96 6.03 -5.39
N LEU A 80 13.72 6.37 -5.01
CA LEU A 80 13.32 7.73 -4.64
C LEU A 80 13.61 8.09 -3.18
N PHE A 81 13.45 7.13 -2.26
CA PHE A 81 13.52 7.37 -0.81
C PHE A 81 14.63 6.59 -0.10
N GLY A 82 15.40 5.78 -0.84
CA GLY A 82 16.37 4.84 -0.28
C GLY A 82 15.73 3.52 0.17
N VAL A 83 16.57 2.53 0.47
CA VAL A 83 16.15 1.19 0.92
C VAL A 83 15.61 1.26 2.35
N SER A 84 14.34 1.63 2.49
CA SER A 84 13.64 1.74 3.77
C SER A 84 12.24 1.14 3.68
N MET A 85 11.93 0.19 4.55
CA MET A 85 10.58 -0.38 4.64
C MET A 85 9.54 0.65 5.05
N HIS A 86 9.91 1.58 5.92
CA HIS A 86 9.04 2.67 6.35
C HIS A 86 8.56 3.52 5.15
N ALA A 87 9.41 3.71 4.13
CA ALA A 87 9.03 4.45 2.93
C ALA A 87 8.01 3.67 2.08
N ALA A 88 8.18 2.35 1.97
CA ALA A 88 7.24 1.48 1.29
C ALA A 88 5.88 1.43 2.00
N GLU A 89 5.89 1.31 3.33
CA GLU A 89 4.68 1.31 4.17
C GLU A 89 3.94 2.64 4.08
N ALA A 90 4.64 3.77 4.19
CA ALA A 90 4.05 5.10 4.03
C ALA A 90 3.36 5.25 2.67
N LEU A 91 3.98 4.76 1.59
CA LEU A 91 3.37 4.83 0.27
C LEU A 91 2.19 3.85 0.12
N GLN A 92 2.23 2.72 0.80
CA GLN A 92 1.11 1.77 0.86
C GLN A 92 -0.09 2.33 1.64
N LEU A 93 0.15 3.17 2.66
CA LEU A 93 -0.90 3.96 3.31
C LEU A 93 -1.58 4.89 2.29
N VAL A 94 -0.78 5.64 1.51
CA VAL A 94 -1.28 6.55 0.47
C VAL A 94 -2.10 5.81 -0.59
N LEU A 95 -1.59 4.69 -1.10
CA LEU A 95 -2.30 3.86 -2.07
C LEU A 95 -3.66 3.37 -1.55
N THR A 96 -3.75 3.10 -0.25
CA THR A 96 -5.02 2.65 0.32
C THR A 96 -6.02 3.78 0.45
N LEU A 97 -5.59 4.97 0.89
CA LEU A 97 -6.45 6.14 0.90
C LEU A 97 -6.96 6.46 -0.51
N LEU A 98 -6.08 6.34 -1.52
CA LEU A 98 -6.44 6.50 -2.92
C LEU A 98 -7.46 5.45 -3.37
N ASN A 99 -7.27 4.18 -3.00
CA ASN A 99 -8.22 3.11 -3.32
C ASN A 99 -9.61 3.40 -2.72
N LEU A 100 -9.68 3.81 -1.45
CA LEU A 100 -10.95 4.11 -0.78
C LEU A 100 -11.66 5.29 -1.45
N TRP A 101 -10.90 6.31 -1.87
CA TRP A 101 -11.43 7.43 -2.65
C TRP A 101 -11.92 7.01 -4.04
N LEU A 102 -11.17 6.17 -4.76
CA LEU A 102 -11.56 5.66 -6.09
C LEU A 102 -12.82 4.81 -6.02
N VAL A 103 -12.91 3.89 -5.06
CA VAL A 103 -14.11 3.07 -4.84
C VAL A 103 -15.33 3.96 -4.56
N HIS A 104 -15.17 4.98 -3.72
CA HIS A 104 -16.24 5.95 -3.49
C HIS A 104 -16.65 6.69 -4.79
N ARG A 105 -15.70 7.12 -5.61
CA ARG A 105 -15.98 7.78 -6.89
C ARG A 105 -16.68 6.87 -7.89
N VAL A 106 -16.29 5.60 -7.97
CA VAL A 106 -16.93 4.60 -8.82
C VAL A 106 -18.35 4.31 -8.34
N ALA A 107 -18.57 4.18 -7.03
CA ALA A 107 -19.89 3.97 -6.45
C ALA A 107 -20.84 5.13 -6.78
N LEU A 108 -20.38 6.38 -6.67
CA LEU A 108 -21.18 7.55 -7.07
C LEU A 108 -21.51 7.53 -8.57
N ARG A 109 -20.54 7.23 -9.44
CA ARG A 109 -20.79 7.13 -10.89
C ARG A 109 -21.82 6.06 -11.24
N LEU A 110 -21.76 4.89 -10.61
CA LEU A 110 -22.72 3.80 -10.85
C LEU A 110 -24.12 4.18 -10.38
N MET A 111 -24.23 4.87 -9.25
CA MET A 111 -25.51 5.38 -8.74
C MET A 111 -26.11 6.49 -9.60
N GLU A 112 -25.29 7.31 -10.26
CA GLU A 112 -25.75 8.34 -11.21
C GLU A 112 -26.27 7.74 -12.53
N THR A 113 -25.87 6.51 -12.86
CA THR A 113 -26.21 5.86 -14.15
C THR A 113 -27.44 4.93 -14.04
N SER A 114 -27.97 4.69 -12.84
CA SER A 114 -29.16 3.85 -12.57
C SER A 114 -30.39 4.70 -12.26
#